data_AF-A0A1Q7LU23-F1
#
_entry.id   AF-A0A1Q7LU23-F1
#
_cell.length_a   1.000
_cell.length_b   1.000
_cell.length_c   1.000
_cell.angle_alpha   90.00
_cell.angle_beta   90.00
_cell.angle_gamma   90.00
#
_symmetry.space_group_name_H-M   'P 1'
#
loop_
_entity.id
_entity.type
_entity.pdbx_description
1 polymer ?
#
loop_
_entity_poly.entity_id
_entity_poly.type
_entity_poly.pdbx_seq_one_letter_code
_entity_poly.pdbx_strand_id
1 'polypeptide(L)'
;MKMPNRVLKVLAISALGLMVLGTIAPLSVYADTVQSTDYQRQTFTKVVDWYDYVRQYAAANGLTPPNASEHAYLYTNYINVGGYQLFYVGLVNVTNGGRFVTVPLQTFFQHFKTPGGKDALTASSFLSLVAFNESSTTTVPNSPDPSDNVYASFSLGVDLTSYLQNHAPSYVAGSQVIPLTQVGTNHWTWGLEYTNLSAIWWKITPDHLSPIYDPIPHGVARYTELTFNYDLTLDPSTKAAHLTETFTIGKVTDLWVIRLLPTFIRHYNATGSYYLNGTQTPQSQTVYQILQSGGYKLSVVLANKTILASHTAADKDSSGNTVDDASSNDLAHSNVTTTADDGERVFQADFSAKSTYQLYDSSDANPATYTITTRTVRRDGYGKNPLFAFQNRFMGFFPLFVAHVDPGLIQEAKAGLASFAVSDYLYTISYPTWGGTKVVNDPDYTTFYQPASNAGLLIVVFIAVAVAAVVGGVFAFLMRKRKTASMGMTTAPGQAPPTQGPAGPAIPGR
;
A
#
# COMPACT_ATOMS: atom_id res chain seq x y z
N MET A 1 0.07 9.58 37.91
CA MET A 1 -0.67 8.30 37.79
C MET A 1 -0.27 7.67 36.45
N LYS A 2 0.61 6.66 36.45
CA LYS A 2 1.12 6.01 35.21
C LYS A 2 0.08 5.01 34.71
N MET A 3 -0.61 5.31 33.62
CA MET A 3 -1.44 4.31 32.94
C MET A 3 -0.54 3.21 32.36
N PRO A 4 -0.85 1.92 32.58
CA PRO A 4 -0.03 0.82 32.10
C PRO A 4 -0.06 0.75 30.55
N ASN A 5 1.12 0.55 29.96
CA ASN A 5 1.41 0.55 28.52
C ASN A 5 0.50 -0.40 27.67
N ARG A 6 -0.15 -1.39 28.30
CA ARG A 6 -1.15 -2.26 27.65
C ARG A 6 -2.49 -1.56 27.41
N VAL A 7 -2.92 -0.65 28.28
CA VAL A 7 -4.19 0.08 28.13
C VAL A 7 -4.09 1.13 27.02
N LEU A 8 -2.91 1.75 26.84
CA LEU A 8 -2.65 2.69 25.73
C LEU A 8 -2.61 1.99 24.37
N LYS A 9 -1.98 0.80 24.29
CA LYS A 9 -1.96 -0.03 23.06
C LYS A 9 -3.35 -0.57 22.70
N VAL A 10 -4.14 -0.95 23.70
CA VAL A 10 -5.52 -1.39 23.50
C VAL A 10 -6.39 -0.20 23.10
N LEU A 11 -6.26 0.99 23.69
CA LEU A 11 -7.03 2.16 23.27
C LEU A 11 -6.68 2.65 21.87
N ALA A 12 -5.41 2.65 21.47
CA ALA A 12 -4.99 3.06 20.12
C ALA A 12 -5.46 2.09 19.02
N ILE A 13 -5.35 0.78 19.27
CA ILE A 13 -5.78 -0.26 18.32
C ILE A 13 -7.30 -0.47 18.37
N SER A 14 -7.92 -0.37 19.55
CA SER A 14 -9.38 -0.41 19.69
C SER A 14 -10.04 0.83 19.13
N ALA A 15 -9.41 2.01 19.17
CA ALA A 15 -9.94 3.20 18.51
C ALA A 15 -9.85 3.07 16.98
N LEU A 16 -8.78 2.46 16.42
CA LEU A 16 -8.76 2.02 15.01
C LEU A 16 -9.89 1.04 14.66
N GLY A 17 -10.33 0.20 15.61
CA GLY A 17 -11.44 -0.74 15.44
C GLY A 17 -12.84 -0.23 15.83
N LEU A 18 -12.97 0.95 16.48
CA LEU A 18 -14.25 1.50 16.96
C LEU A 18 -14.70 2.78 16.25
N MET A 19 -13.93 3.31 15.29
CA MET A 19 -14.28 4.53 14.56
C MET A 19 -15.16 4.27 13.35
N VAL A 20 -16.38 3.83 13.63
CA VAL A 20 -17.37 3.56 12.61
C VAL A 20 -18.70 4.23 13.00
N LEU A 21 -18.84 5.57 12.96
CA LEU A 21 -20.16 6.28 13.00
C LEU A 21 -20.32 7.50 12.04
N GLY A 22 -20.31 7.26 10.72
CA GLY A 22 -20.78 8.18 9.68
C GLY A 22 -21.27 7.38 8.47
N THR A 23 -22.54 7.54 8.11
CA THR A 23 -23.15 6.94 6.91
C THR A 23 -22.83 7.82 5.71
N ILE A 24 -21.87 7.40 4.88
CA ILE A 24 -21.69 7.98 3.55
C ILE A 24 -22.44 7.06 2.59
N ALA A 25 -23.30 7.62 1.73
CA ALA A 25 -24.08 6.85 0.78
C ALA A 25 -23.13 6.01 -0.11
N PRO A 26 -23.44 4.73 -0.36
CA PRO A 26 -22.63 3.91 -1.24
C PRO A 26 -22.64 4.52 -2.65
N LEU A 27 -21.45 4.79 -3.20
CA LEU A 27 -21.30 4.99 -4.63
C LEU A 27 -21.42 3.61 -5.28
N SER A 28 -22.50 3.38 -6.01
CA SER A 28 -22.65 2.20 -6.85
C SER A 28 -21.60 2.26 -7.95
N VAL A 29 -20.47 1.56 -7.77
CA VAL A 29 -19.52 1.32 -8.85
C VAL A 29 -20.03 0.12 -9.63
N TYR A 30 -20.18 0.27 -10.95
CA TYR A 30 -20.48 -0.85 -11.83
C TYR A 30 -19.29 -1.81 -11.82
N ALA A 31 -19.53 -3.05 -11.38
CA ALA A 31 -18.54 -4.11 -11.38
C ALA A 31 -18.78 -5.06 -12.56
N ASP A 32 -17.75 -5.26 -13.36
CA ASP A 32 -17.66 -6.34 -14.33
C ASP A 32 -17.26 -7.66 -13.65
N THR A 33 -17.58 -8.76 -14.32
CA THR A 33 -17.02 -10.08 -13.97
C THR A 33 -15.80 -10.36 -14.85
N VAL A 34 -14.69 -10.78 -14.25
CA VAL A 34 -13.55 -11.35 -14.99
C VAL A 34 -13.89 -12.78 -15.40
N GLN A 35 -13.78 -13.07 -16.70
CA GLN A 35 -14.00 -14.38 -17.28
C GLN A 35 -12.65 -14.96 -17.74
N SER A 36 -12.57 -16.29 -17.78
CA SER A 36 -11.38 -16.99 -18.28
C SER A 36 -11.01 -16.59 -19.71
N THR A 37 -12.01 -16.29 -20.53
CA THR A 37 -11.87 -15.83 -21.92
C THR A 37 -11.29 -14.42 -22.03
N ASP A 38 -11.28 -13.61 -20.97
CA ASP A 38 -10.68 -12.28 -21.01
C ASP A 38 -9.16 -12.36 -21.20
N TYR A 39 -8.50 -13.35 -20.58
CA TYR A 39 -7.04 -13.55 -20.68
C TYR A 39 -6.58 -14.11 -22.04
N GLN A 40 -7.54 -14.56 -22.86
CA GLN A 40 -7.28 -14.96 -24.25
C GLN A 40 -7.27 -13.75 -25.20
N ARG A 41 -7.72 -12.58 -24.74
CA ARG A 41 -7.69 -11.35 -25.53
C ARG A 41 -6.30 -10.73 -25.53
N GLN A 42 -6.04 -9.93 -26.56
CA GLN A 42 -4.85 -9.08 -26.62
C GLN A 42 -4.85 -8.07 -25.48
N THR A 43 -6.00 -7.48 -25.16
CA THR A 43 -6.15 -6.55 -24.04
C THR A 43 -7.51 -6.71 -23.38
N PHE A 44 -7.60 -6.36 -22.10
CA PHE A 44 -8.87 -6.02 -21.45
C PHE A 44 -8.66 -4.96 -20.36
N THR A 45 -9.73 -4.24 -20.06
CA THR A 45 -9.80 -3.22 -19.00
C THR A 45 -11.14 -3.38 -18.30
N LYS A 46 -11.13 -3.54 -16.97
CA LYS A 46 -12.33 -3.81 -16.18
C LYS A 46 -12.21 -3.23 -14.78
N VAL A 47 -13.32 -2.77 -14.21
CA VAL A 47 -13.46 -2.57 -12.77
C VAL A 47 -14.24 -3.75 -12.22
N VAL A 48 -13.66 -4.52 -11.31
CA VAL A 48 -14.25 -5.79 -10.82
C VAL A 48 -14.47 -5.74 -9.32
N ASP A 49 -15.60 -6.25 -8.84
CA ASP A 49 -15.78 -6.47 -7.41
C ASP A 49 -15.14 -7.79 -7.00
N TRP A 50 -14.06 -7.68 -6.24
CA TRP A 50 -13.37 -8.82 -5.68
C TRP A 50 -14.26 -9.63 -4.74
N TYR A 51 -15.15 -9.01 -3.96
CA TYR A 51 -16.00 -9.73 -3.01
C TYR A 51 -17.02 -10.62 -3.73
N ASP A 52 -17.55 -10.20 -4.87
CA ASP A 52 -18.41 -11.04 -5.69
C ASP A 52 -17.71 -12.33 -6.14
N TYR A 53 -16.44 -12.22 -6.54
CA TYR A 53 -15.63 -13.39 -6.85
C TYR A 53 -15.46 -14.32 -5.63
N VAL A 54 -15.12 -13.74 -4.48
CA VAL A 54 -14.94 -14.48 -3.22
C VAL A 54 -16.24 -15.20 -2.80
N ARG A 55 -17.40 -14.57 -2.97
CA ARG A 55 -18.71 -15.18 -2.68
C ARG A 55 -19.01 -16.36 -3.59
N GLN A 56 -18.80 -16.21 -4.89
CA GLN A 56 -19.02 -17.29 -5.86
C GLN A 56 -18.19 -18.51 -5.52
N TYR A 57 -16.91 -18.31 -5.18
CA TYR A 57 -16.04 -19.40 -4.76
C TYR A 57 -16.48 -20.03 -3.42
N ALA A 58 -16.80 -19.22 -2.42
CA ALA A 58 -17.21 -19.72 -1.11
C ALA A 58 -18.45 -20.61 -1.24
N ALA A 59 -19.41 -20.20 -2.07
CA ALA A 59 -20.58 -21.00 -2.40
C ALA A 59 -20.22 -22.32 -3.11
N ALA A 60 -19.32 -22.29 -4.09
CA ALA A 60 -18.88 -23.49 -4.81
C ALA A 60 -18.12 -24.51 -3.93
N ASN A 61 -17.65 -24.12 -2.75
CA ASN A 61 -16.78 -24.94 -1.90
C ASN A 61 -17.30 -25.14 -0.47
N GLY A 62 -18.57 -24.79 -0.22
CA GLY A 62 -19.19 -24.95 1.10
C GLY A 62 -18.53 -24.11 2.19
N LEU A 63 -17.84 -23.02 1.84
CA LEU A 63 -17.24 -22.08 2.77
C LEU A 63 -18.25 -20.98 3.12
N THR A 64 -18.07 -20.35 4.28
CA THR A 64 -18.88 -19.17 4.63
C THR A 64 -18.51 -18.00 3.71
N PRO A 65 -19.45 -17.48 2.90
CA PRO A 65 -19.17 -16.33 2.05
C PRO A 65 -18.98 -15.06 2.88
N PRO A 66 -18.21 -14.08 2.39
CA PRO A 66 -18.12 -12.77 3.01
C PRO A 66 -19.47 -12.05 2.92
N ASN A 67 -19.66 -11.02 3.75
CA ASN A 67 -20.93 -10.33 3.84
C ASN A 67 -21.29 -9.69 2.50
N ALA A 68 -22.56 -9.82 2.06
CA ALA A 68 -23.06 -9.27 0.79
C ALA A 68 -22.92 -7.74 0.65
N SER A 69 -22.76 -7.04 1.77
CA SER A 69 -22.57 -5.57 1.82
C SER A 69 -21.11 -5.11 1.78
N GLU A 70 -20.16 -6.05 1.71
CA GLU A 70 -18.73 -5.74 1.63
C GLU A 70 -18.27 -5.81 0.17
N HIS A 71 -17.57 -4.81 -0.34
CA HIS A 71 -17.11 -4.79 -1.73
C HIS A 71 -15.66 -4.35 -1.79
N ALA A 72 -14.92 -4.77 -2.80
CA ALA A 72 -13.60 -4.22 -3.10
C ALA A 72 -13.44 -4.14 -4.61
N TYR A 73 -13.61 -2.94 -5.14
CA TYR A 73 -13.58 -2.66 -6.55
C TYR A 73 -12.13 -2.45 -6.99
N LEU A 74 -11.65 -3.30 -7.88
CA LEU A 74 -10.30 -3.28 -8.42
C LEU A 74 -10.37 -2.86 -9.88
N TYR A 75 -9.60 -1.85 -10.27
CA TYR A 75 -9.34 -1.51 -11.65
C TYR A 75 -8.23 -2.40 -12.18
N THR A 76 -8.53 -3.21 -13.18
CA THR A 76 -7.60 -4.19 -13.75
C THR A 76 -7.39 -3.95 -15.23
N ASN A 77 -6.12 -3.96 -15.66
CA ASN A 77 -5.74 -3.90 -17.06
C ASN A 77 -4.89 -5.10 -17.40
N TYR A 78 -5.09 -5.66 -18.59
CA TYR A 78 -4.30 -6.74 -19.13
C TYR A 78 -3.86 -6.41 -20.55
N ILE A 79 -2.60 -6.69 -20.84
CA ILE A 79 -1.99 -6.56 -22.16
C ILE A 79 -1.23 -7.85 -22.45
N ASN A 80 -1.46 -8.46 -23.61
CA ASN A 80 -0.87 -9.73 -24.04
C ASN A 80 -0.48 -9.63 -25.52
N VAL A 81 0.77 -9.28 -25.77
CA VAL A 81 1.27 -9.01 -27.12
C VAL A 81 2.65 -9.60 -27.29
N GLY A 82 2.83 -10.40 -28.34
CA GLY A 82 4.14 -10.89 -28.76
C GLY A 82 4.89 -11.68 -27.70
N GLY A 83 4.20 -12.47 -26.86
CA GLY A 83 4.82 -13.24 -25.78
C GLY A 83 5.16 -12.44 -24.52
N TYR A 84 4.82 -11.15 -24.48
CA TYR A 84 4.88 -10.30 -23.30
C TYR A 84 3.47 -10.07 -22.74
N GLN A 85 3.32 -10.26 -21.44
CA GLN A 85 2.07 -10.08 -20.72
C GLN A 85 2.26 -9.09 -19.60
N LEU A 86 1.36 -8.12 -19.49
CA LEU A 86 1.29 -7.19 -18.37
C LEU A 86 -0.10 -7.27 -17.74
N PHE A 87 -0.13 -7.33 -16.41
CA PHE A 87 -1.35 -7.21 -15.63
C PHE A 87 -1.20 -6.13 -14.58
N TYR A 88 -2.07 -5.15 -14.60
CA TYR A 88 -2.12 -4.07 -13.63
C TYR A 88 -3.35 -4.20 -12.75
N VAL A 89 -3.20 -3.87 -11.47
CA VAL A 89 -4.28 -3.79 -10.48
C VAL A 89 -4.14 -2.50 -9.66
N GLY A 90 -5.20 -1.70 -9.65
CA GLY A 90 -5.38 -0.55 -8.78
C GLY A 90 -6.64 -0.68 -7.93
N LEU A 91 -6.59 -0.36 -6.64
CA LEU A 91 -7.79 -0.35 -5.80
C LEU A 91 -8.61 0.92 -6.04
N VAL A 92 -9.81 0.80 -6.60
CA VAL A 92 -10.73 1.94 -6.79
C VAL A 92 -11.30 2.33 -5.43
N ASN A 93 -11.97 1.37 -4.77
CA ASN A 93 -12.50 1.56 -3.43
C ASN A 93 -12.89 0.23 -2.77
N VAL A 94 -13.16 0.30 -1.47
CA VAL A 94 -13.67 -0.79 -0.64
C VAL A 94 -14.94 -0.33 0.04
N THR A 95 -15.98 -1.16 0.06
CA THR A 95 -17.12 -1.01 0.94
C THR A 95 -17.03 -2.00 2.10
N ASN A 96 -17.21 -1.56 3.34
CA ASN A 96 -17.39 -2.45 4.49
C ASN A 96 -18.40 -1.84 5.47
N GLY A 97 -19.38 -2.63 5.91
CA GLY A 97 -20.37 -2.19 6.90
C GLY A 97 -21.16 -0.94 6.46
N GLY A 98 -21.43 -0.82 5.15
CA GLY A 98 -22.12 0.33 4.56
C GLY A 98 -21.27 1.59 4.40
N ARG A 99 -19.93 1.49 4.45
CA ARG A 99 -19.01 2.61 4.24
C ARG A 99 -18.04 2.36 3.13
N PHE A 100 -17.79 3.40 2.36
CA PHE A 100 -16.83 3.44 1.29
C PHE A 100 -15.48 3.99 1.76
N VAL A 101 -14.39 3.37 1.30
CA VAL A 101 -13.01 3.77 1.55
C VAL A 101 -12.19 3.63 0.27
N THR A 102 -11.50 4.68 -0.13
CA THR A 102 -10.46 4.70 -1.15
C THR A 102 -9.08 4.68 -0.49
N VAL A 103 -8.30 3.64 -0.79
CA VAL A 103 -6.90 3.51 -0.35
C VAL A 103 -6.03 3.35 -1.60
N PRO A 104 -4.98 4.18 -1.80
CA PRO A 104 -4.06 4.02 -2.90
C PRO A 104 -3.30 2.71 -2.76
N LEU A 105 -3.63 1.76 -3.63
CA LEU A 105 -2.92 0.50 -3.79
C LEU A 105 -2.80 0.26 -5.28
N GLN A 106 -1.57 0.18 -5.77
CA GLN A 106 -1.27 -0.02 -7.19
C GLN A 106 -0.14 -1.03 -7.34
N THR A 107 -0.30 -1.94 -8.29
CA THR A 107 0.71 -2.95 -8.62
C THR A 107 0.58 -3.35 -10.08
N PHE A 108 1.70 -3.56 -10.75
CA PHE A 108 1.73 -4.24 -12.04
C PHE A 108 2.63 -5.47 -12.00
N PHE A 109 2.27 -6.45 -12.82
CA PHE A 109 3.00 -7.69 -13.07
C PHE A 109 3.38 -7.73 -14.53
N GLN A 110 4.55 -8.27 -14.82
CA GLN A 110 4.96 -8.59 -16.18
C GLN A 110 5.35 -10.06 -16.20
N HIS A 111 4.86 -10.78 -17.19
CA HIS A 111 5.19 -12.17 -17.45
C HIS A 111 5.64 -12.33 -18.89
N PHE A 112 6.78 -12.98 -19.08
CA PHE A 112 7.44 -13.05 -20.37
C PHE A 112 8.51 -14.14 -20.37
N LYS A 113 8.90 -14.57 -21.57
CA LYS A 113 10.14 -15.32 -21.74
C LYS A 113 11.30 -14.39 -21.97
N THR A 114 12.44 -14.62 -21.33
CA THR A 114 13.69 -13.92 -21.62
C THR A 114 14.22 -14.28 -23.01
N PRO A 115 15.14 -13.50 -23.63
CA PRO A 115 15.79 -13.86 -24.90
C PRO A 115 16.40 -15.28 -24.96
N GLY A 116 16.88 -15.79 -23.83
CA GLY A 116 17.42 -17.13 -23.61
C GLY A 116 16.35 -18.19 -23.29
N GLY A 117 15.08 -17.80 -23.23
CA GLY A 117 13.93 -18.69 -23.10
C GLY A 117 13.47 -19.00 -21.67
N LYS A 118 14.05 -18.33 -20.66
CA LYS A 118 13.65 -18.51 -19.25
C LYS A 118 12.28 -17.90 -19.02
N ASP A 119 11.48 -18.53 -18.18
CA ASP A 119 10.20 -17.95 -17.76
C ASP A 119 10.42 -16.95 -16.63
N ALA A 120 9.92 -15.73 -16.81
CA ALA A 120 10.18 -14.62 -15.92
C ALA A 120 8.89 -13.90 -15.54
N LEU A 121 8.78 -13.61 -14.24
CA LEU A 121 7.72 -12.79 -13.69
C LEU A 121 8.32 -11.67 -12.85
N THR A 122 8.00 -10.43 -13.19
CA THR A 122 8.37 -9.24 -12.40
C THR A 122 7.13 -8.58 -11.82
N ALA A 123 7.29 -7.91 -10.69
CA ALA A 123 6.24 -7.13 -10.06
C ALA A 123 6.81 -5.87 -9.42
N SER A 124 6.11 -4.74 -9.59
CA SER A 124 6.36 -3.50 -8.86
C SER A 124 5.09 -3.04 -8.17
N SER A 125 5.22 -2.65 -6.90
CA SER A 125 4.10 -2.27 -6.04
C SER A 125 4.38 -0.99 -5.28
N PHE A 126 3.42 -0.06 -5.30
CA PHE A 126 3.42 1.10 -4.41
C PHE A 126 3.14 0.67 -2.97
N LEU A 127 4.02 1.06 -2.04
CA LEU A 127 3.84 0.82 -0.62
C LEU A 127 3.17 2.01 0.06
N SER A 128 3.83 3.18 0.11
CA SER A 128 3.35 4.32 0.89
C SER A 128 4.07 5.61 0.51
N LEU A 129 3.43 6.74 0.83
CA LEU A 129 4.14 8.02 0.91
C LEU A 129 4.76 8.16 2.30
N VAL A 130 5.99 8.65 2.35
CA VAL A 130 6.73 8.87 3.58
C VAL A 130 7.18 10.32 3.64
N ALA A 131 6.84 11.03 4.71
CA ALA A 131 7.33 12.36 4.99
C ALA A 131 8.44 12.22 6.03
N PHE A 132 9.49 13.00 5.90
CA PHE A 132 10.60 12.93 6.83
C PHE A 132 11.27 14.28 6.99
N ASN A 133 11.90 14.49 8.13
CA ASN A 133 12.83 15.59 8.32
C ASN A 133 14.08 15.09 9.03
N GLU A 134 15.21 15.61 8.58
CA GLU A 134 16.53 15.15 8.98
C GLU A 134 16.85 15.50 10.43
N SER A 135 17.53 14.57 11.09
CA SER A 135 18.11 14.78 12.41
C SER A 135 19.56 15.27 12.29
N SER A 136 20.16 15.69 13.40
CA SER A 136 21.61 15.97 13.42
C SER A 136 22.46 14.71 13.24
N THR A 137 21.85 13.52 13.23
CA THR A 137 22.50 12.22 13.11
C THR A 137 22.16 11.50 11.80
N THR A 138 21.50 12.18 10.85
CA THR A 138 21.17 11.64 9.53
C THR A 138 22.41 11.05 8.87
N THR A 139 22.32 9.77 8.49
CA THR A 139 23.44 9.07 7.83
C THR A 139 23.32 9.11 6.31
N VAL A 140 22.09 9.24 5.79
CA VAL A 140 21.81 9.32 4.35
C VAL A 140 21.04 10.61 4.07
N PRO A 141 21.73 11.68 3.63
CA PRO A 141 21.07 12.93 3.31
C PRO A 141 19.99 12.77 2.24
N ASN A 142 18.94 13.58 2.35
CA ASN A 142 17.84 13.70 1.41
C ASN A 142 17.02 12.43 1.18
N SER A 143 17.11 11.44 2.07
CA SER A 143 16.32 10.22 2.04
C SER A 143 15.91 9.80 3.45
N PRO A 144 14.74 9.15 3.67
CA PRO A 144 14.33 8.74 5.00
C PRO A 144 15.34 7.76 5.62
N ASP A 145 15.90 8.13 6.76
CA ASP A 145 16.87 7.32 7.51
C ASP A 145 16.29 6.88 8.88
N PRO A 146 16.72 5.74 9.47
CA PRO A 146 16.27 5.34 10.79
C PRO A 146 16.54 6.35 11.91
N SER A 147 17.51 7.26 11.74
CA SER A 147 17.80 8.32 12.71
C SER A 147 16.89 9.55 12.56
N ASP A 148 16.14 9.67 11.47
CA ASP A 148 15.27 10.81 11.18
C ASP A 148 13.91 10.69 11.88
N ASN A 149 13.11 11.77 11.86
CA ASN A 149 11.69 11.61 12.12
C ASN A 149 11.01 11.24 10.80
N VAL A 150 10.61 9.99 10.70
CA VAL A 150 9.97 9.44 9.51
C VAL A 150 8.49 9.20 9.82
N TYR A 151 7.62 9.62 8.91
CA TYR A 151 6.18 9.51 9.04
C TYR A 151 5.63 8.79 7.81
N ALA A 152 5.01 7.63 7.99
CA ALA A 152 4.38 6.89 6.90
C ALA A 152 2.89 7.25 6.80
N SER A 153 2.41 7.39 5.57
CA SER A 153 1.04 7.75 5.26
C SER A 153 0.19 6.51 4.98
N PHE A 154 -1.03 6.54 5.51
CA PHE A 154 -2.06 5.56 5.21
C PHE A 154 -3.36 6.29 4.96
N SER A 155 -3.85 6.18 3.73
CA SER A 155 -5.18 6.66 3.41
C SER A 155 -6.21 5.81 4.11
N LEU A 156 -7.11 6.47 4.84
CA LEU A 156 -8.10 5.82 5.67
C LEU A 156 -9.45 6.47 5.45
N GLY A 157 -10.44 5.68 5.07
CA GLY A 157 -11.87 6.03 5.14
C GLY A 157 -12.39 5.87 6.56
N VAL A 158 -11.58 6.34 7.51
CA VAL A 158 -11.89 6.33 8.93
C VAL A 158 -12.57 7.64 9.27
N ASP A 159 -13.64 7.54 10.04
CA ASP A 159 -14.32 8.68 10.60
C ASP A 159 -13.52 9.24 11.78
N LEU A 160 -12.79 10.33 11.53
CA LEU A 160 -11.91 10.96 12.50
C LEU A 160 -12.65 11.85 13.50
N THR A 161 -13.98 11.96 13.42
CA THR A 161 -14.78 12.86 14.29
C THR A 161 -14.56 12.59 15.77
N SER A 162 -14.38 11.31 16.15
CA SER A 162 -14.09 10.91 17.53
C SER A 162 -12.71 11.37 18.05
N TYR A 163 -11.72 11.53 17.17
CA TYR A 163 -10.40 12.05 17.54
C TYR A 163 -10.31 13.57 17.45
N LEU A 164 -11.02 14.16 16.49
CA LEU A 164 -10.94 15.59 16.19
C LEU A 164 -12.13 16.37 16.75
N GLN A 165 -12.92 15.77 17.66
CA GLN A 165 -14.05 16.39 18.36
C GLN A 165 -15.03 17.11 17.40
N ASN A 166 -15.48 16.41 16.35
CA ASN A 166 -16.33 16.93 15.27
C ASN A 166 -15.69 17.99 14.35
N HIS A 167 -14.41 18.30 14.51
CA HIS A 167 -13.62 19.12 13.58
C HIS A 167 -12.84 18.27 12.56
N ALA A 168 -13.25 17.01 12.41
CA ALA A 168 -12.62 16.12 11.47
C ALA A 168 -12.91 16.55 10.02
N PRO A 169 -11.92 16.43 9.12
CA PRO A 169 -12.22 16.49 7.71
C PRO A 169 -13.27 15.44 7.36
N SER A 170 -14.33 15.86 6.65
CA SER A 170 -15.19 14.90 5.97
C SER A 170 -14.33 14.04 5.03
N TYR A 171 -14.51 12.73 5.11
CA TYR A 171 -13.89 11.83 4.16
C TYR A 171 -14.58 11.97 2.81
N VAL A 172 -13.88 12.56 1.85
CA VAL A 172 -14.39 12.88 0.50
C VAL A 172 -13.45 12.34 -0.58
N ALA A 173 -12.63 11.34 -0.23
CA ALA A 173 -11.70 10.78 -1.19
C ALA A 173 -12.46 10.11 -2.33
N GLY A 174 -12.01 10.36 -3.55
CA GLY A 174 -12.52 9.75 -4.76
C GLY A 174 -11.42 9.01 -5.51
N SER A 175 -11.84 8.21 -6.48
CA SER A 175 -10.96 7.53 -7.41
C SER A 175 -11.55 7.61 -8.81
N GLN A 176 -10.71 7.90 -9.80
CA GLN A 176 -11.09 7.97 -11.20
C GLN A 176 -10.12 7.14 -12.03
N VAL A 177 -10.67 6.20 -12.80
CA VAL A 177 -9.88 5.40 -13.74
C VAL A 177 -9.45 6.26 -14.92
N ILE A 178 -8.20 6.12 -15.33
CA ILE A 178 -7.68 6.63 -16.59
C ILE A 178 -7.66 5.43 -17.54
N PRO A 179 -8.58 5.37 -18.53
CA PRO A 179 -8.81 4.14 -19.29
C PRO A 179 -7.58 3.67 -20.07
N LEU A 180 -7.40 2.35 -20.11
CA LEU A 180 -6.43 1.71 -21.00
C LEU A 180 -6.70 2.10 -22.45
N THR A 181 -5.73 2.81 -23.04
CA THR A 181 -5.80 3.31 -24.41
C THR A 181 -4.60 2.79 -25.19
N GLN A 182 -4.85 2.21 -26.35
CA GLN A 182 -3.80 1.88 -27.30
C GLN A 182 -3.55 3.10 -28.20
N VAL A 183 -2.40 3.76 -28.03
CA VAL A 183 -2.05 4.99 -28.76
C VAL A 183 -1.22 4.69 -30.02
N GLY A 184 -0.68 3.48 -30.15
CA GLY A 184 0.03 2.98 -31.33
C GLY A 184 0.03 1.45 -31.39
N THR A 185 0.66 0.85 -32.41
CA THR A 185 0.65 -0.61 -32.59
C THR A 185 1.15 -1.39 -31.37
N ASN A 186 2.19 -0.86 -30.71
CA ASN A 186 2.83 -1.46 -29.54
C ASN A 186 2.95 -0.49 -28.36
N HIS A 187 1.98 0.44 -28.22
CA HIS A 187 2.05 1.52 -27.23
C HIS A 187 0.69 1.69 -26.53
N TRP A 188 0.70 1.59 -25.20
CA TRP A 188 -0.48 1.68 -24.34
C TRP A 188 -0.27 2.65 -23.20
N THR A 189 -1.34 3.36 -22.82
CA THR A 189 -1.37 4.22 -21.64
C THR A 189 -2.59 3.90 -20.77
N TRP A 190 -2.44 3.99 -19.45
CA TRP A 190 -3.53 3.85 -18.48
C TRP A 190 -3.14 4.48 -17.14
N GLY A 191 -4.07 4.52 -16.19
CA GLY A 191 -3.76 5.02 -14.86
C GLY A 191 -4.93 5.01 -13.91
N LEU A 192 -4.69 5.50 -12.69
CA LEU A 192 -5.69 5.66 -11.67
C LEU A 192 -5.35 6.89 -10.83
N GLU A 193 -6.30 7.81 -10.80
CA GLU A 193 -6.25 9.06 -10.05
C GLU A 193 -7.04 8.91 -8.75
N TYR A 194 -6.44 9.29 -7.64
CA TYR A 194 -7.11 9.45 -6.35
C TYR A 194 -7.25 10.92 -6.03
N THR A 195 -8.45 11.41 -5.73
CA THR A 195 -8.69 12.83 -5.43
C THR A 195 -9.12 13.05 -3.98
N ASN A 196 -8.84 14.24 -3.44
CA ASN A 196 -9.18 14.63 -2.06
C ASN A 196 -8.74 13.61 -1.00
N LEU A 197 -7.57 13.01 -1.24
CA LEU A 197 -7.08 11.89 -0.47
C LEU A 197 -6.75 12.32 0.95
N SER A 198 -7.47 11.76 1.93
CA SER A 198 -7.19 11.98 3.35
C SER A 198 -6.31 10.85 3.88
N ALA A 199 -5.15 11.19 4.44
CA ALA A 199 -4.18 10.24 4.96
C ALA A 199 -3.83 10.53 6.42
N ILE A 200 -3.74 9.47 7.22
CA ILE A 200 -3.19 9.53 8.56
C ILE A 200 -1.68 9.28 8.48
N TRP A 201 -0.93 10.07 9.24
CA TRP A 201 0.52 10.04 9.30
C TRP A 201 0.96 9.50 10.65
N TRP A 202 1.63 8.36 10.63
CA TRP A 202 2.23 7.75 11.83
C TRP A 202 3.74 7.88 11.78
N LYS A 203 4.31 8.28 12.92
CA LYS A 203 5.75 8.19 13.08
C LYS A 203 6.16 6.72 13.06
N ILE A 204 7.11 6.40 12.19
CA ILE A 204 7.75 5.09 12.09
C ILE A 204 9.24 5.21 12.36
N THR A 205 9.83 4.10 12.77
CA THR A 205 11.28 3.91 12.74
C THR A 205 11.57 2.87 11.68
N PRO A 206 12.05 3.25 10.48
CA PRO A 206 12.36 2.30 9.40
C PRO A 206 13.69 1.55 9.66
N ASP A 207 13.93 1.14 10.91
CA ASP A 207 15.11 0.37 11.30
C ASP A 207 14.85 -1.12 11.13
N HIS A 208 15.76 -1.81 10.44
CA HIS A 208 15.74 -3.26 10.29
C HIS A 208 15.80 -4.03 11.63
N LEU A 209 16.45 -3.51 12.69
CA LEU A 209 16.54 -4.19 13.99
C LEU A 209 15.29 -3.97 14.84
N SER A 210 14.63 -2.82 14.66
CA SER A 210 13.48 -2.42 15.45
C SER A 210 12.47 -1.66 14.60
N PRO A 211 11.78 -2.34 13.66
CA PRO A 211 10.79 -1.71 12.79
C PRO A 211 9.50 -1.46 13.59
N ILE A 212 9.40 -0.28 14.19
CA ILE A 212 8.30 0.11 15.08
C ILE A 212 7.58 1.35 14.57
N TYR A 213 6.42 1.63 15.16
CA TYR A 213 5.66 2.83 14.90
C TYR A 213 5.08 3.35 16.20
N ASP A 214 4.83 4.65 16.24
CA ASP A 214 4.19 5.28 17.40
C ASP A 214 2.72 4.85 17.48
N PRO A 215 2.21 4.51 18.68
CA PRO A 215 0.84 4.03 18.83
C PRO A 215 -0.21 5.10 18.49
N ILE A 216 0.17 6.38 18.47
CA ILE A 216 -0.74 7.51 18.22
C ILE A 216 -0.31 8.18 16.91
N PRO A 217 -1.26 8.48 16.01
CA PRO A 217 -0.94 9.22 14.80
C PRO A 217 -0.46 10.63 15.12
N HIS A 218 0.48 11.13 14.32
CA HIS A 218 1.08 12.46 14.50
C HIS A 218 0.43 13.51 13.62
N GLY A 219 -0.29 13.09 12.58
CA GLY A 219 -1.07 14.02 11.79
C GLY A 219 -2.11 13.36 10.92
N VAL A 220 -2.99 14.19 10.39
CA VAL A 220 -3.92 13.88 9.31
C VAL A 220 -3.70 14.93 8.25
N ALA A 221 -3.56 14.54 6.99
CA ALA A 221 -3.39 15.48 5.90
C ALA A 221 -4.37 15.16 4.76
N ARG A 222 -4.73 16.19 4.01
CA ARG A 222 -5.49 16.06 2.77
C ARG A 222 -4.64 16.54 1.60
N TYR A 223 -4.59 15.73 0.55
CA TYR A 223 -3.93 16.01 -0.72
C TYR A 223 -4.98 16.24 -1.80
N THR A 224 -4.68 17.13 -2.75
CA THR A 224 -5.57 17.34 -3.90
C THR A 224 -5.68 16.07 -4.76
N GLU A 225 -4.55 15.42 -5.01
CA GLU A 225 -4.48 14.21 -5.83
C GLU A 225 -3.34 13.27 -5.40
N LEU A 226 -3.47 12.00 -5.75
CA LEU A 226 -2.37 11.07 -5.94
C LEU A 226 -2.68 10.27 -7.20
N THR A 227 -1.93 10.50 -8.26
CA THR A 227 -2.21 9.95 -9.58
C THR A 227 -1.05 9.09 -10.04
N PHE A 228 -1.36 7.93 -10.59
CA PHE A 228 -0.39 7.02 -11.19
C PHE A 228 -0.77 6.85 -12.66
N ASN A 229 0.15 7.19 -13.55
CA ASN A 229 0.01 6.94 -14.98
C ASN A 229 1.07 5.96 -15.42
N TYR A 230 0.72 5.11 -16.36
CA TYR A 230 1.59 4.12 -16.96
C TYR A 230 1.63 4.33 -18.46
N ASP A 231 2.83 4.26 -19.01
CA ASP A 231 3.10 4.31 -20.45
C ASP A 231 3.96 3.09 -20.82
N LEU A 232 3.38 2.14 -21.55
CA LEU A 232 4.04 0.92 -22.00
C LEU A 232 4.31 0.99 -23.49
N THR A 233 5.58 0.84 -23.88
CA THR A 233 6.00 0.63 -25.26
C THR A 233 6.72 -0.70 -25.41
N LEU A 234 6.31 -1.53 -26.39
CA LEU A 234 7.00 -2.77 -26.74
C LEU A 234 7.83 -2.56 -28.02
N ASP A 235 9.12 -2.89 -27.95
CA ASP A 235 10.02 -2.89 -29.09
C ASP A 235 10.55 -4.31 -29.37
N PRO A 236 9.87 -5.06 -30.27
CA PRO A 236 10.31 -6.39 -30.66
C PRO A 236 11.70 -6.42 -31.32
N SER A 237 12.16 -5.32 -31.90
CA SER A 237 13.45 -5.29 -32.61
C SER A 237 14.62 -5.29 -31.64
N THR A 238 14.48 -4.59 -30.52
CA THR A 238 15.47 -4.53 -29.43
C THR A 238 15.20 -5.57 -28.33
N LYS A 239 14.12 -6.37 -28.46
CA LYS A 239 13.71 -7.37 -27.46
C LYS A 239 13.43 -6.75 -26.09
N ALA A 240 12.88 -5.53 -26.08
CA ALA A 240 12.69 -4.74 -24.87
C ALA A 240 11.27 -4.19 -24.76
N ALA A 241 10.72 -4.22 -23.54
CA ALA A 241 9.49 -3.55 -23.17
C ALA A 241 9.82 -2.44 -22.18
N HIS A 242 9.45 -1.20 -22.51
CA HIS A 242 9.68 -0.02 -21.68
C HIS A 242 8.37 0.40 -21.02
N LEU A 243 8.38 0.51 -19.71
CA LEU A 243 7.24 0.94 -18.90
C LEU A 243 7.68 2.15 -18.07
N THR A 244 7.09 3.31 -18.32
CA THR A 244 7.25 4.49 -17.47
C THR A 244 6.07 4.55 -16.51
N GLU A 245 6.36 4.73 -15.21
CA GLU A 245 5.35 4.98 -14.19
C GLU A 245 5.48 6.42 -13.71
N THR A 246 4.50 7.27 -14.01
CA THR A 246 4.47 8.67 -13.58
C THR A 246 3.60 8.83 -12.33
N PHE A 247 4.18 9.41 -11.28
CA PHE A 247 3.45 9.84 -10.09
C PHE A 247 3.18 11.33 -10.12
N THR A 248 1.92 11.72 -9.90
CA THR A 248 1.56 13.08 -9.48
C THR A 248 1.12 13.04 -8.04
N ILE A 249 1.83 13.76 -7.17
CA ILE A 249 1.43 13.95 -5.77
C ILE A 249 0.95 15.38 -5.63
N GLY A 250 -0.34 15.54 -5.36
CA GLY A 250 -0.98 16.83 -5.20
C GLY A 250 -0.52 17.59 -3.96
N LYS A 251 -0.81 18.89 -3.93
CA LYS A 251 -0.48 19.73 -2.78
C LYS A 251 -1.29 19.35 -1.54
N VAL A 252 -0.71 19.59 -0.37
CA VAL A 252 -1.40 19.47 0.91
C VAL A 252 -2.37 20.65 1.05
N THR A 253 -3.67 20.38 1.12
CA THR A 253 -4.68 21.43 1.35
C THR A 253 -4.91 21.69 2.82
N ASP A 254 -4.84 20.63 3.62
CA ASP A 254 -5.11 20.64 5.04
C ASP A 254 -4.15 19.70 5.78
N LEU A 255 -3.68 20.14 6.94
CA LEU A 255 -2.87 19.34 7.86
C LEU A 255 -3.35 19.57 9.29
N TRP A 256 -3.79 18.51 9.96
CA TRP A 256 -4.06 18.49 11.40
C TRP A 256 -2.89 17.82 12.09
N VAL A 257 -2.10 18.59 12.85
CA VAL A 257 -0.98 18.05 13.64
C VAL A 257 -1.49 17.64 15.02
N ILE A 258 -1.22 16.40 15.42
CA ILE A 258 -1.66 15.79 16.68
C ILE A 258 -0.46 15.69 17.64
N ARG A 259 -0.57 16.24 18.86
CA ARG A 259 0.48 16.17 19.90
C ARG A 259 -0.05 15.61 21.22
N LEU A 260 0.81 14.87 21.93
CA LEU A 260 0.50 13.98 23.07
C LEU A 260 0.35 14.67 24.44
N LEU A 261 0.44 16.00 24.53
CA LEU A 261 0.30 16.77 25.77
C LEU A 261 -0.75 17.87 25.58
N PRO A 262 -1.51 18.17 26.65
CA PRO A 262 -2.97 18.08 26.64
C PRO A 262 -3.59 19.00 25.59
N THR A 263 -4.10 18.38 24.51
CA THR A 263 -5.00 18.97 23.51
C THR A 263 -4.54 20.28 22.86
N PHE A 264 -3.58 20.18 21.93
CA PHE A 264 -3.53 21.13 20.81
C PHE A 264 -3.38 20.35 19.51
N ILE A 265 -4.52 19.93 18.96
CA ILE A 265 -4.58 19.70 17.52
C ILE A 265 -4.58 21.07 16.86
N ARG A 266 -3.63 21.28 15.95
CA ARG A 266 -3.55 22.50 15.15
C ARG A 266 -3.87 22.15 13.72
N HIS A 267 -4.83 22.86 13.14
CA HIS A 267 -5.17 22.76 11.74
C HIS A 267 -4.39 23.82 10.96
N TYR A 268 -3.74 23.42 9.89
CA TYR A 268 -3.03 24.29 8.96
C TYR A 268 -3.65 24.10 7.58
N ASN A 269 -3.89 25.21 6.87
CA ASN A 269 -4.33 25.20 5.48
C ASN A 269 -3.66 26.33 4.68
N ALA A 270 -4.15 26.63 3.49
CA ALA A 270 -3.59 27.70 2.65
C ALA A 270 -3.73 29.11 3.24
N THR A 271 -4.67 29.36 4.14
CA THR A 271 -4.97 30.70 4.69
C THR A 271 -4.36 30.94 6.08
N GLY A 272 -3.97 29.89 6.79
CA GLY A 272 -3.33 30.03 8.10
C GLY A 272 -3.41 28.79 8.97
N SER A 273 -3.23 29.02 10.27
CA SER A 273 -3.34 27.99 11.28
C SER A 273 -4.41 28.31 12.32
N TYR A 274 -5.12 27.28 12.75
CA TYR A 274 -6.34 27.38 13.53
C TYR A 274 -6.32 26.39 14.70
N TYR A 275 -6.93 26.80 15.80
CA TYR A 275 -7.37 25.88 16.83
C TYR A 275 -8.56 25.05 16.31
N LEU A 276 -8.86 23.92 16.96
CA LEU A 276 -9.97 23.07 16.57
C LEU A 276 -11.30 23.83 16.45
N ASN A 277 -11.57 24.77 17.36
CA ASN A 277 -12.77 25.61 17.32
C ASN A 277 -12.84 26.61 16.14
N GLY A 278 -11.91 26.55 15.18
CA GLY A 278 -11.85 27.42 14.00
C GLY A 278 -11.24 28.80 14.26
N THR A 279 -10.87 29.12 15.50
CA THR A 279 -10.22 30.41 15.79
C THR A 279 -8.79 30.38 15.27
N GLN A 280 -8.40 31.41 14.51
CA GLN A 280 -7.05 31.55 14.00
C GLN A 280 -6.05 31.71 15.15
N THR A 281 -4.90 31.07 15.03
CA THR A 281 -3.84 31.15 16.04
C THR A 281 -3.08 32.48 15.94
N PRO A 282 -2.57 33.03 17.05
CA PRO A 282 -1.85 34.32 17.05
C PRO A 282 -0.63 34.38 16.12
N GLN A 283 0.10 33.26 15.98
CA GLN A 283 1.23 33.11 15.06
C GLN A 283 0.79 32.25 13.88
N SER A 284 -0.10 32.80 13.06
CA SER A 284 -0.70 32.06 11.95
C SER A 284 0.34 31.71 10.90
N GLN A 285 0.49 30.42 10.61
CA GLN A 285 1.30 29.91 9.51
C GLN A 285 0.43 29.10 8.56
N THR A 286 0.69 29.20 7.26
CA THR A 286 0.05 28.32 6.28
C THR A 286 0.63 26.90 6.37
N VAL A 287 -0.06 25.93 5.77
CA VAL A 287 0.42 24.54 5.67
C VAL A 287 1.79 24.44 4.99
N TYR A 288 2.05 25.25 3.96
CA TYR A 288 3.33 25.28 3.27
C TYR A 288 4.44 25.87 4.15
N GLN A 289 4.14 26.93 4.91
CA GLN A 289 5.11 27.55 5.82
C GLN A 289 5.52 26.60 6.95
N ILE A 290 4.59 25.85 7.54
CA ILE A 290 4.93 24.90 8.63
C ILE A 290 5.70 23.68 8.10
N LEU A 291 5.36 23.19 6.89
CA LEU A 291 6.09 22.08 6.28
C LEU A 291 7.51 22.49 5.88
N GLN A 292 7.68 23.67 5.28
CA GLN A 292 8.99 24.23 4.92
C GLN A 292 9.85 24.53 6.15
N SER A 293 9.31 25.26 7.14
CA SER A 293 10.06 25.60 8.36
C SER A 293 10.37 24.38 9.23
N GLY A 294 9.56 23.33 9.13
CA GLY A 294 9.83 22.03 9.75
C GLY A 294 10.86 21.16 9.01
N GLY A 295 11.30 21.59 7.82
CA GLY A 295 12.23 20.84 6.97
C GLY A 295 11.66 19.52 6.44
N TYR A 296 10.33 19.45 6.24
CA TYR A 296 9.69 18.23 5.77
C TYR A 296 9.94 17.99 4.28
N LYS A 297 10.45 16.81 3.99
CA LYS A 297 10.68 16.21 2.68
C LYS A 297 9.67 15.09 2.47
N LEU A 298 9.52 14.63 1.22
CA LEU A 298 8.60 13.54 0.87
C LEU A 298 9.33 12.45 0.10
N SER A 299 8.93 11.20 0.28
CA SER A 299 9.37 10.07 -0.52
C SER A 299 8.21 9.18 -0.91
N VAL A 300 8.32 8.55 -2.08
CA VAL A 300 7.53 7.39 -2.47
C VAL A 300 8.33 6.14 -2.10
N VAL A 301 7.68 5.15 -1.47
CA VAL A 301 8.29 3.84 -1.21
C VAL A 301 7.66 2.81 -2.14
N LEU A 302 8.51 2.06 -2.84
CA LEU A 302 8.12 1.04 -3.80
C LEU A 302 8.84 -0.27 -3.51
N ALA A 303 8.23 -1.37 -3.95
CA ALA A 303 8.77 -2.71 -3.83
C ALA A 303 8.88 -3.37 -5.19
N ASN A 304 10.02 -4.02 -5.45
CA ASN A 304 10.22 -4.82 -6.65
C ASN A 304 10.45 -6.29 -6.32
N LYS A 305 9.98 -7.16 -7.21
CA LYS A 305 10.20 -8.60 -7.16
C LYS A 305 10.41 -9.15 -8.56
N THR A 306 11.35 -10.07 -8.69
CA THR A 306 11.56 -10.92 -9.86
C THR A 306 11.51 -12.39 -9.43
N ILE A 307 10.85 -13.20 -10.25
CA ILE A 307 10.78 -14.66 -10.14
C ILE A 307 11.21 -15.22 -11.48
N LEU A 308 12.13 -16.19 -11.44
CA LEU A 308 12.56 -16.95 -12.62
C LEU A 308 12.24 -18.43 -12.41
N ALA A 309 11.54 -19.05 -13.36
CA ALA A 309 11.24 -20.47 -13.29
C ALA A 309 12.54 -21.29 -13.33
N SER A 310 12.77 -22.13 -12.31
CA SER A 310 13.96 -23.02 -12.22
C SER A 310 15.34 -22.32 -12.25
N HIS A 311 15.38 -21.00 -12.04
CA HIS A 311 16.61 -20.21 -12.02
C HIS A 311 16.61 -19.24 -10.84
N THR A 312 17.78 -18.72 -10.47
CA THR A 312 17.90 -17.66 -9.46
C THR A 312 18.13 -16.30 -10.11
N ALA A 313 17.50 -15.26 -9.57
CA ALA A 313 17.76 -13.89 -9.95
C ALA A 313 18.78 -13.24 -8.99
N ALA A 314 19.57 -12.31 -9.52
CA ALA A 314 20.45 -11.44 -8.74
C ALA A 314 20.30 -10.00 -9.24
N ASP A 315 20.17 -9.07 -8.31
CA ASP A 315 20.06 -7.64 -8.61
C ASP A 315 21.38 -6.94 -8.34
N LYS A 316 21.80 -6.08 -9.26
CA LYS A 316 23.00 -5.26 -9.12
C LYS A 316 22.76 -3.83 -9.54
N ASP A 317 23.42 -2.90 -8.87
CA ASP A 317 23.48 -1.51 -9.31
C ASP A 317 24.43 -1.34 -10.52
N SER A 318 24.46 -0.14 -11.11
CA SER A 318 25.32 0.14 -12.26
C SER A 318 26.83 0.06 -11.97
N SER A 319 27.22 0.07 -10.68
CA SER A 319 28.61 -0.14 -10.24
C SER A 319 28.94 -1.62 -10.01
N GLY A 320 27.95 -2.50 -10.15
CA GLY A 320 28.08 -3.93 -9.94
C GLY A 320 27.93 -4.38 -8.48
N ASN A 321 27.55 -3.48 -7.56
CA ASN A 321 27.27 -3.87 -6.18
C ASN A 321 25.94 -4.62 -6.12
N THR A 322 25.87 -5.64 -5.26
CA THR A 322 24.63 -6.36 -5.00
C THR A 322 23.57 -5.44 -4.43
N VAL A 323 22.35 -5.61 -4.92
CA VAL A 323 21.12 -5.02 -4.39
C VAL A 323 20.30 -6.17 -3.83
N ASP A 324 19.99 -6.12 -2.54
CA ASP A 324 19.27 -7.17 -1.81
C ASP A 324 18.48 -6.56 -0.64
N ASP A 325 17.98 -7.43 0.25
CA ASP A 325 17.15 -7.05 1.39
C ASP A 325 17.87 -6.26 2.49
N ALA A 326 19.20 -6.33 2.53
CA ALA A 326 20.06 -5.61 3.46
C ALA A 326 20.73 -4.38 2.84
N SER A 327 20.63 -4.24 1.52
CA SER A 327 21.25 -3.17 0.74
C SER A 327 20.68 -1.77 1.04
N SER A 328 21.52 -0.77 0.83
CA SER A 328 21.19 0.66 0.98
C SER A 328 22.02 1.47 -0.02
N ASN A 329 21.83 1.16 -1.30
CA ASN A 329 22.66 1.68 -2.40
C ASN A 329 22.07 2.99 -2.89
N ASP A 330 22.91 3.98 -3.17
CA ASP A 330 22.50 5.20 -3.86
C ASP A 330 22.22 4.88 -5.33
N LEU A 331 21.01 5.23 -5.77
CA LEU A 331 20.49 4.96 -7.09
C LEU A 331 20.13 6.23 -7.86
N ALA A 332 20.36 7.43 -7.32
CA ALA A 332 19.92 8.69 -7.95
C ALA A 332 20.45 8.89 -9.38
N HIS A 333 21.61 8.32 -9.69
CA HIS A 333 22.23 8.31 -11.02
C HIS A 333 22.60 6.89 -11.48
N SER A 334 21.84 5.90 -11.03
CA SER A 334 22.08 4.49 -11.31
C SER A 334 20.81 3.80 -11.79
N ASN A 335 20.92 2.50 -12.00
CA ASN A 335 19.84 1.58 -12.26
C ASN A 335 20.03 0.33 -11.40
N VAL A 336 18.98 -0.45 -11.23
CA VAL A 336 19.06 -1.80 -10.70
C VAL A 336 18.79 -2.74 -11.86
N THR A 337 19.76 -3.58 -12.20
CA THR A 337 19.62 -4.60 -13.24
C THR A 337 19.50 -5.97 -12.59
N THR A 338 18.42 -6.67 -12.91
CA THR A 338 18.20 -8.06 -12.54
C THR A 338 18.77 -8.99 -13.62
N THR A 339 19.60 -9.93 -13.21
CA THR A 339 20.16 -10.97 -14.07
C THR A 339 19.81 -12.37 -13.57
N ALA A 340 19.66 -13.32 -14.49
CA ALA A 340 19.64 -14.75 -14.16
C ALA A 340 21.02 -15.26 -13.72
N ASP A 341 21.06 -16.50 -13.24
CA ASP A 341 22.26 -17.22 -12.79
C ASP A 341 23.36 -17.35 -13.86
N ASP A 342 23.00 -17.36 -15.14
CA ASP A 342 23.93 -17.36 -16.28
C ASP A 342 24.32 -15.95 -16.77
N GLY A 343 23.90 -14.90 -16.06
CA GLY A 343 24.18 -13.50 -16.40
C GLY A 343 23.24 -12.89 -17.45
N GLU A 344 22.23 -13.61 -17.91
CA GLU A 344 21.21 -13.07 -18.79
C GLU A 344 20.43 -11.93 -18.12
N ARG A 345 20.25 -10.79 -18.80
CA ARG A 345 19.43 -9.68 -18.31
C ARG A 345 17.95 -10.01 -18.39
N VAL A 346 17.22 -9.72 -17.32
CA VAL A 346 15.78 -10.02 -17.18
C VAL A 346 14.98 -8.73 -17.10
N PHE A 347 15.38 -7.86 -16.17
CA PHE A 347 14.66 -6.65 -15.82
C PHE A 347 15.63 -5.55 -15.43
N GLN A 348 15.21 -4.30 -15.57
CA GLN A 348 15.95 -3.14 -15.12
C GLN A 348 14.99 -2.06 -14.63
N ALA A 349 15.25 -1.52 -13.44
CA ALA A 349 14.67 -0.25 -13.00
C ALA A 349 15.71 0.85 -13.17
N ASP A 350 15.44 1.84 -14.02
CA ASP A 350 16.35 2.94 -14.33
C ASP A 350 15.90 4.25 -13.67
N PHE A 351 16.76 4.76 -12.79
CA PHE A 351 16.52 6.02 -12.08
C PHE A 351 17.39 7.15 -12.64
N SER A 352 18.40 6.83 -13.44
CA SER A 352 19.30 7.79 -14.07
C SER A 352 18.60 8.56 -15.19
N ALA A 353 17.68 7.91 -15.91
CA ALA A 353 16.88 8.52 -16.98
C ALA A 353 16.07 9.73 -16.49
N LYS A 354 15.69 9.74 -15.20
CA LYS A 354 14.77 10.73 -14.60
C LYS A 354 15.24 11.14 -13.20
N SER A 355 16.49 11.59 -13.11
CA SER A 355 17.12 12.08 -11.86
C SER A 355 16.57 13.44 -11.34
N THR A 356 15.46 13.93 -11.91
CA THR A 356 14.81 15.17 -11.50
C THR A 356 13.29 15.02 -11.38
N TYR A 357 12.68 15.94 -10.65
CA TYR A 357 11.24 16.04 -10.49
C TYR A 357 10.78 17.49 -10.70
N GLN A 358 9.51 17.66 -11.11
CA GLN A 358 8.88 18.97 -11.17
C GLN A 358 8.19 19.25 -9.83
N LEU A 359 8.52 20.39 -9.22
CA LEU A 359 7.87 20.92 -8.03
C LEU A 359 7.12 22.19 -8.42
N TYR A 360 5.81 22.20 -8.21
CA TYR A 360 4.98 23.36 -8.47
C TYR A 360 4.95 24.27 -7.24
N ASP A 361 4.69 25.56 -7.46
CA ASP A 361 4.35 26.47 -6.37
C ASP A 361 2.93 26.21 -5.82
N SER A 362 2.53 26.95 -4.78
CA SER A 362 1.20 26.78 -4.15
C SER A 362 0.02 27.15 -5.08
N SER A 363 0.29 27.88 -6.17
CA SER A 363 -0.70 28.25 -7.18
C SER A 363 -0.81 27.24 -8.32
N ASP A 364 0.02 26.20 -8.33
CA ASP A 364 0.14 25.17 -9.38
C ASP A 364 0.49 25.73 -10.77
N ALA A 365 0.97 26.98 -10.86
CA ALA A 365 1.21 27.64 -12.14
C ALA A 365 2.66 27.51 -12.63
N ASN A 366 3.63 27.54 -11.72
CA ASN A 366 5.05 27.62 -12.07
C ASN A 366 5.79 26.37 -11.55
N PRO A 367 6.04 25.36 -12.40
CA PRO A 367 6.92 24.26 -12.04
C PRO A 367 8.39 24.69 -12.07
N ALA A 368 9.14 24.23 -11.07
CA ALA A 368 10.59 24.29 -11.05
C ALA A 368 11.16 22.88 -10.93
N THR A 369 12.30 22.65 -11.58
CA THR A 369 12.95 21.33 -11.61
C THR A 369 13.97 21.20 -10.48
N TYR A 370 13.90 20.08 -9.76
CA TYR A 370 14.81 19.75 -8.66
C TYR A 370 15.34 18.33 -8.82
N THR A 371 16.49 18.03 -8.20
CA THR A 371 17.09 16.69 -8.20
C THR A 371 16.39 15.77 -7.20
N ILE A 372 16.13 14.52 -7.59
CA ILE A 372 15.63 13.49 -6.67
C ILE A 372 16.78 12.86 -5.89
N THR A 373 16.45 12.16 -4.80
CA THR A 373 17.37 11.21 -4.17
C THR A 373 16.71 9.84 -4.16
N THR A 374 17.28 8.91 -4.92
CA THR A 374 16.78 7.54 -5.03
C THR A 374 17.76 6.59 -4.39
N ARG A 375 17.29 5.62 -3.60
CA ARG A 375 18.14 4.58 -3.02
C ARG A 375 17.37 3.32 -2.73
N THR A 376 18.06 2.18 -2.65
CA THR A 376 17.48 1.02 -1.97
C THR A 376 17.43 1.26 -0.47
N VAL A 377 16.45 0.62 0.18
CA VAL A 377 16.28 0.65 1.62
C VAL A 377 16.17 -0.77 2.14
N ARG A 378 16.63 -0.96 3.37
CA ARG A 378 16.57 -2.27 4.03
C ARG A 378 15.12 -2.71 4.16
N ARG A 379 14.80 -3.83 3.52
CA ARG A 379 13.43 -4.34 3.37
C ARG A 379 12.73 -4.47 4.72
N ASP A 380 13.44 -4.95 5.72
CA ASP A 380 12.91 -5.21 7.06
C ASP A 380 12.41 -3.94 7.78
N GLY A 381 13.02 -2.77 7.52
CA GLY A 381 12.62 -1.51 8.14
C GLY A 381 11.18 -1.11 7.82
N TYR A 382 10.71 -1.48 6.64
CA TYR A 382 9.35 -1.21 6.17
C TYR A 382 8.50 -2.47 6.15
N GLY A 383 8.96 -3.53 5.46
CA GLY A 383 8.21 -4.77 5.23
C GLY A 383 7.80 -5.49 6.51
N LYS A 384 8.62 -5.42 7.59
CA LYS A 384 8.29 -6.00 8.90
C LYS A 384 7.67 -5.01 9.88
N ASN A 385 7.56 -3.73 9.53
CA ASN A 385 6.94 -2.75 10.41
C ASN A 385 5.43 -3.05 10.51
N PRO A 386 4.89 -3.29 11.74
CA PRO A 386 3.51 -3.74 11.90
C PRO A 386 2.47 -2.75 11.35
N LEU A 387 2.85 -1.50 11.16
CA LEU A 387 1.98 -0.50 10.54
C LEU A 387 1.59 -0.87 9.10
N PHE A 388 2.51 -1.47 8.33
CA PHE A 388 2.25 -1.93 6.95
C PHE A 388 1.59 -3.32 6.90
N ALA A 389 1.23 -3.92 8.04
CA ALA A 389 0.63 -5.26 8.07
C ALA A 389 -0.68 -5.35 7.25
N PHE A 390 -1.45 -4.27 7.16
CA PHE A 390 -2.65 -4.21 6.32
C PHE A 390 -2.30 -4.32 4.83
N GLN A 391 -1.34 -3.52 4.35
CA GLN A 391 -0.92 -3.54 2.95
C GLN A 391 -0.22 -4.87 2.61
N ASN A 392 0.58 -5.42 3.52
CA ASN A 392 1.13 -6.78 3.39
C ASN A 392 0.05 -7.85 3.24
N ARG A 393 -1.06 -7.74 3.98
CA ARG A 393 -2.20 -8.67 3.84
C ARG A 393 -2.91 -8.50 2.50
N PHE A 394 -3.02 -7.27 2.01
CA PHE A 394 -3.47 -7.01 0.65
C PHE A 394 -2.53 -7.68 -0.36
N MET A 395 -1.20 -7.59 -0.21
CA MET A 395 -0.26 -8.27 -1.11
C MET A 395 -0.48 -9.80 -1.20
N GLY A 396 -0.99 -10.43 -0.13
CA GLY A 396 -1.25 -11.87 -0.06
C GLY A 396 -2.17 -12.45 -1.15
N PHE A 397 -2.92 -11.65 -1.93
CA PHE A 397 -3.69 -12.17 -3.07
C PHE A 397 -2.86 -12.34 -4.35
N PHE A 398 -1.78 -11.57 -4.53
CA PHE A 398 -1.00 -11.57 -5.78
C PHE A 398 -0.41 -12.93 -6.17
N PRO A 399 0.06 -13.78 -5.22
CA PRO A 399 0.49 -15.13 -5.56
C PRO A 399 -0.56 -15.99 -6.27
N LEU A 400 -1.84 -15.72 -5.98
CA LEU A 400 -2.95 -16.47 -6.55
C LEU A 400 -3.29 -16.01 -7.96
N PHE A 401 -3.01 -14.74 -8.27
CA PHE A 401 -3.04 -14.26 -9.65
C PHE A 401 -1.92 -14.91 -10.47
N VAL A 402 -0.70 -14.97 -9.93
CA VAL A 402 0.44 -15.62 -10.61
C VAL A 402 0.22 -17.11 -10.87
N ALA A 403 -0.42 -17.82 -9.94
CA ALA A 403 -0.83 -19.22 -10.11
C ALA A 403 -1.63 -19.50 -11.39
N HIS A 404 -2.22 -18.46 -11.97
CA HIS A 404 -3.05 -18.52 -13.17
C HIS A 404 -2.33 -18.08 -14.44
N VAL A 405 -1.37 -17.16 -14.28
CA VAL A 405 -0.50 -16.68 -15.35
C VAL A 405 0.56 -17.73 -15.67
N ASP A 406 1.21 -18.26 -14.64
CA ASP A 406 2.08 -19.42 -14.77
C ASP A 406 1.94 -20.30 -13.53
N PRO A 407 1.16 -21.41 -13.61
CA PRO A 407 1.03 -22.36 -12.52
C PRO A 407 2.36 -22.94 -12.04
N GLY A 408 3.38 -22.96 -12.91
CA GLY A 408 4.73 -23.38 -12.58
C GLY A 408 5.43 -22.44 -11.60
N LEU A 409 4.97 -21.18 -11.48
CA LEU A 409 5.54 -20.16 -10.60
C LEU A 409 4.77 -19.98 -9.28
N ILE A 410 3.75 -20.80 -8.99
CA ILE A 410 2.88 -20.58 -7.81
C ILE A 410 3.65 -20.64 -6.48
N GLN A 411 4.64 -21.53 -6.35
CA GLN A 411 5.36 -21.69 -5.08
C GLN A 411 6.28 -20.50 -4.83
N GLU A 412 6.96 -20.06 -5.88
CA GLU A 412 7.82 -18.89 -5.93
C GLU A 412 7.00 -17.63 -5.69
N ALA A 413 5.81 -17.54 -6.30
CA ALA A 413 4.89 -16.43 -6.07
C ALA A 413 4.39 -16.39 -4.63
N LYS A 414 4.03 -17.53 -4.03
CA LYS A 414 3.63 -17.61 -2.61
C LYS A 414 4.76 -17.20 -1.68
N ALA A 415 6.00 -17.55 -2.02
CA ALA A 415 7.17 -17.18 -1.26
C ALA A 415 7.56 -15.70 -1.47
N GLY A 416 7.33 -15.13 -2.65
CA GLY A 416 7.93 -13.86 -3.08
C GLY A 416 6.98 -12.67 -3.26
N LEU A 417 5.67 -12.89 -3.39
CA LEU A 417 4.67 -11.83 -3.63
C LEU A 417 3.65 -11.68 -2.51
N ALA A 418 3.75 -12.50 -1.46
CA ALA A 418 2.78 -12.50 -0.37
C ALA A 418 2.93 -11.30 0.59
N SER A 419 4.05 -10.58 0.54
CA SER A 419 4.35 -9.45 1.42
C SER A 419 5.53 -8.64 0.90
N PHE A 420 5.60 -7.36 1.27
CA PHE A 420 6.80 -6.54 1.10
C PHE A 420 8.01 -7.05 1.90
N ALA A 421 7.81 -7.92 2.89
CA ALA A 421 8.90 -8.55 3.64
C ALA A 421 9.64 -9.65 2.85
N VAL A 422 9.20 -9.97 1.63
CA VAL A 422 9.82 -10.99 0.75
C VAL A 422 10.11 -10.47 -0.66
N SER A 423 10.00 -9.15 -0.88
CA SER A 423 10.48 -8.47 -2.08
C SER A 423 11.99 -8.64 -2.22
N ASP A 424 12.52 -8.50 -3.43
CA ASP A 424 13.98 -8.59 -3.65
C ASP A 424 14.64 -7.33 -3.09
N TYR A 425 14.04 -6.18 -3.37
CA TYR A 425 14.45 -4.91 -2.78
C TYR A 425 13.26 -3.96 -2.61
N LEU A 426 13.42 -3.02 -1.68
CA LEU A 426 12.60 -1.82 -1.58
C LEU A 426 13.48 -0.63 -1.98
N TYR A 427 12.86 0.40 -2.55
CA TYR A 427 13.54 1.64 -2.85
C TYR A 427 12.65 2.82 -2.55
N THR A 428 13.30 3.96 -2.30
CA THR A 428 12.63 5.24 -2.06
C THR A 428 13.05 6.22 -3.12
N ILE A 429 12.09 6.94 -3.70
CA ILE A 429 12.33 8.14 -4.50
C ILE A 429 11.96 9.34 -3.63
N SER A 430 12.94 10.19 -3.32
CA SER A 430 12.80 11.29 -2.37
C SER A 430 12.86 12.65 -3.06
N TYR A 431 12.02 13.57 -2.57
CA TYR A 431 11.80 14.93 -3.06
C TYR A 431 12.24 15.94 -1.99
N PRO A 432 13.51 16.39 -2.01
CA PRO A 432 14.09 17.09 -0.87
C PRO A 432 13.57 18.52 -0.64
N THR A 433 12.97 19.12 -1.67
CA THR A 433 12.44 20.49 -1.63
C THR A 433 10.91 20.55 -1.50
N TRP A 434 10.25 19.42 -1.19
CA TRP A 434 8.80 19.27 -1.33
C TRP A 434 7.94 20.36 -0.67
N GLY A 435 8.10 20.61 0.64
CA GLY A 435 7.39 21.67 1.35
C GLY A 435 5.85 21.64 1.29
N GLY A 436 5.25 20.53 0.86
CA GLY A 436 3.79 20.35 0.77
C GLY A 436 3.15 20.72 -0.57
N THR A 437 3.91 21.10 -1.60
CA THR A 437 3.35 21.45 -2.91
C THR A 437 3.35 20.27 -3.89
N LYS A 438 2.79 20.48 -5.09
CA LYS A 438 2.60 19.40 -6.07
C LYS A 438 3.94 18.92 -6.66
N VAL A 439 4.10 17.61 -6.74
CA VAL A 439 5.26 16.90 -7.31
C VAL A 439 4.84 16.06 -8.51
N VAL A 440 5.65 16.04 -9.56
CA VAL A 440 5.56 15.09 -10.67
C VAL A 440 6.92 14.44 -10.91
N ASN A 441 6.97 13.11 -10.94
CA ASN A 441 8.18 12.31 -11.20
C ASN A 441 7.85 10.96 -11.82
N ASP A 442 8.76 10.45 -12.67
CA ASP A 442 8.54 9.27 -13.50
C ASP A 442 9.74 8.29 -13.43
N PRO A 443 9.71 7.18 -12.66
CA PRO A 443 10.66 6.08 -12.87
C PRO A 443 10.39 5.29 -14.16
N ASP A 444 11.48 4.75 -14.74
CA ASP A 444 11.45 3.91 -15.94
C ASP A 444 11.83 2.47 -15.62
N TYR A 445 11.08 1.52 -16.19
CA TYR A 445 11.35 0.10 -16.10
C TYR A 445 11.56 -0.47 -17.50
N THR A 446 12.53 -1.37 -17.64
CA THR A 446 12.80 -2.09 -18.89
C THR A 446 12.79 -3.59 -18.63
N THR A 447 12.01 -4.31 -19.42
CA THR A 447 11.97 -5.76 -19.42
C THR A 447 12.61 -6.31 -20.69
N PHE A 448 13.50 -7.30 -20.55
CA PHE A 448 14.15 -7.97 -21.68
C PHE A 448 13.39 -9.26 -22.00
N TYR A 449 12.68 -9.29 -23.13
CA TYR A 449 11.78 -10.38 -23.48
C TYR A 449 12.06 -10.93 -24.88
N GLN A 450 11.71 -12.19 -25.12
CA GLN A 450 11.76 -12.81 -26.43
C GLN A 450 10.42 -12.61 -27.14
N PRO A 451 10.38 -11.82 -28.24
CA PRO A 451 9.16 -11.65 -29.01
C PRO A 451 8.73 -12.98 -29.64
N ALA A 452 7.44 -13.27 -29.54
CA ALA A 452 6.79 -14.41 -30.18
C ALA A 452 5.86 -13.95 -31.29
N SER A 453 5.72 -14.76 -32.35
CA SER A 453 4.81 -14.49 -33.47
C SER A 453 3.33 -14.62 -33.11
N ASN A 454 3.03 -15.31 -32.00
CA ASN A 454 1.68 -15.46 -31.46
C ASN A 454 1.60 -14.74 -30.11
N ALA A 455 0.43 -14.18 -29.77
CA ALA A 455 0.14 -13.83 -28.39
C ALA A 455 0.29 -15.08 -27.52
N GLY A 456 1.02 -14.98 -26.42
CA GLY A 456 1.18 -16.10 -25.50
C GLY A 456 -0.20 -16.48 -24.95
N LEU A 457 -0.61 -17.73 -25.08
CA LEU A 457 -1.90 -18.16 -24.54
C LEU A 457 -1.70 -18.48 -23.05
N LEU A 458 -2.24 -17.64 -22.16
CA LEU A 458 -2.42 -18.06 -20.78
C LEU A 458 -3.51 -19.14 -20.75
N ILE A 459 -3.13 -20.37 -20.44
CA ILE A 459 -4.11 -21.44 -20.18
C ILE A 459 -4.65 -21.22 -18.76
N VAL A 460 -5.67 -20.38 -18.73
CA VAL A 460 -6.43 -19.96 -17.55
C VAL A 460 -7.46 -21.05 -17.24
N VAL A 461 -7.08 -22.06 -16.44
CA VAL A 461 -8.05 -22.98 -15.83
C VAL A 461 -8.47 -22.41 -14.47
N PHE A 462 -9.71 -21.92 -14.43
CA PHE A 462 -10.56 -21.62 -13.26
C PHE A 462 -9.96 -21.88 -11.86
N ILE A 463 -9.50 -20.83 -11.15
CA ILE A 463 -9.11 -20.87 -9.72
C ILE A 463 -10.15 -20.15 -8.85
N ALA A 464 -11.41 -20.59 -8.88
CA ALA A 464 -12.25 -20.30 -7.72
C ALA A 464 -11.58 -20.95 -6.48
N VAL A 465 -11.03 -22.18 -6.62
CA VAL A 465 -10.99 -23.14 -5.51
C VAL A 465 -9.93 -22.95 -4.40
N ALA A 466 -8.87 -22.18 -4.62
CA ALA A 466 -7.78 -22.05 -3.64
C ALA A 466 -7.73 -20.68 -2.94
N VAL A 467 -8.50 -19.71 -3.45
CA VAL A 467 -8.32 -18.29 -3.15
C VAL A 467 -9.02 -17.84 -1.87
N ALA A 468 -10.27 -18.25 -1.60
CA ALA A 468 -10.93 -17.75 -0.38
C ALA A 468 -10.70 -18.54 0.90
N ALA A 469 -9.97 -19.67 0.89
CA ALA A 469 -9.46 -20.24 2.13
C ALA A 469 -8.46 -19.30 2.82
N VAL A 470 -7.65 -18.57 2.03
CA VAL A 470 -6.66 -17.62 2.53
C VAL A 470 -7.30 -16.24 2.79
N VAL A 471 -8.10 -15.73 1.85
CA VAL A 471 -8.62 -14.35 1.92
C VAL A 471 -9.81 -14.19 2.89
N GLY A 472 -10.72 -15.16 2.95
CA GLY A 472 -11.80 -15.18 3.95
C GLY A 472 -11.25 -15.28 5.38
N GLY A 473 -10.17 -16.03 5.57
CA GLY A 473 -9.44 -16.11 6.84
C GLY A 473 -8.76 -14.79 7.24
N VAL A 474 -8.22 -14.04 6.28
CA VAL A 474 -7.47 -12.79 6.53
C VAL A 474 -8.39 -11.63 6.91
N PHE A 475 -9.55 -11.45 6.25
CA PHE A 475 -10.52 -10.42 6.62
C PHE A 475 -11.33 -10.79 7.87
N ALA A 476 -11.73 -12.07 8.04
CA ALA A 476 -12.37 -12.53 9.28
C ALA A 476 -11.43 -12.49 10.50
N PHE A 477 -10.11 -12.57 10.29
CA PHE A 477 -9.09 -12.38 11.34
C PHE A 477 -8.83 -10.91 11.66
N LEU A 478 -8.82 -10.02 10.64
CA LEU A 478 -8.76 -8.56 10.82
C LEU A 478 -9.98 -8.03 11.60
N MET A 479 -11.15 -8.60 11.33
CA MET A 479 -12.44 -8.17 11.90
C MET A 479 -12.98 -9.14 12.96
N ARG A 480 -12.16 -10.10 13.44
CA ARG A 480 -12.55 -10.88 14.61
C ARG A 480 -12.60 -9.88 15.75
N LYS A 481 -13.83 -9.46 16.12
CA LYS A 481 -14.11 -9.05 17.50
C LYS A 481 -13.45 -10.15 18.32
N ARG A 482 -12.33 -9.85 18.98
CA ARG A 482 -12.04 -10.57 20.21
C ARG A 482 -13.31 -10.35 20.99
N LYS A 483 -14.16 -11.39 21.06
CA LYS A 483 -15.22 -11.44 22.04
C LYS A 483 -14.49 -11.01 23.30
N THR A 484 -14.79 -9.81 23.78
CA THR A 484 -14.52 -9.46 25.16
C THR A 484 -15.05 -10.68 25.88
N ALA A 485 -14.15 -11.43 26.52
CA ALA A 485 -14.61 -12.45 27.43
C ALA A 485 -15.56 -11.67 28.33
N SER A 486 -16.85 -11.94 28.17
CA SER A 486 -17.84 -11.63 29.17
C SER A 486 -17.30 -12.33 30.39
N MET A 487 -16.55 -11.60 31.22
CA MET A 487 -16.42 -11.94 32.61
C MET A 487 -17.86 -11.87 33.08
N GLY A 488 -18.49 -13.05 33.12
CA GLY A 488 -19.84 -13.19 33.63
C GLY A 488 -19.89 -12.51 34.98
N MET A 489 -20.60 -11.39 35.05
CA MET A 489 -21.11 -10.87 36.30
C MET A 489 -22.19 -11.86 36.76
N THR A 490 -21.73 -12.89 37.45
CA THR A 490 -22.44 -13.65 38.47
C THR A 490 -21.56 -13.46 39.70
N THR A 491 -21.97 -12.84 40.79
CA THR A 491 -23.25 -12.88 41.48
C THR A 491 -23.39 -11.69 42.43
N ALA A 492 -24.64 -11.39 42.80
CA ALA A 492 -25.05 -10.45 43.84
C ALA A 492 -24.34 -10.66 45.20
N PRO A 493 -24.19 -9.62 46.04
CA PRO A 493 -23.75 -9.76 47.42
C PRO A 493 -24.96 -10.04 48.32
N GLY A 494 -25.00 -11.23 48.92
CA GLY A 494 -25.96 -11.54 49.97
C GLY A 494 -25.98 -13.01 50.36
N GLN A 495 -25.04 -13.46 51.20
CA GLN A 495 -25.26 -14.30 52.39
C GLN A 495 -23.93 -14.75 53.02
N ALA A 496 -23.98 -14.91 54.35
CA ALA A 496 -22.88 -14.98 55.32
C ALA A 496 -22.08 -16.32 55.31
N PRO A 497 -20.92 -16.41 55.98
CA PRO A 497 -19.97 -17.52 55.82
C PRO A 497 -20.37 -18.79 56.58
N PRO A 498 -19.93 -19.99 56.13
CA PRO A 498 -20.31 -21.25 56.74
C PRO A 498 -19.48 -21.54 58.00
N THR A 499 -20.15 -22.02 59.04
CA THR A 499 -19.53 -22.56 60.26
C THR A 499 -19.53 -24.09 60.23
N GLN A 500 -18.33 -24.62 60.47
CA GLN A 500 -17.96 -25.88 61.14
C GLN A 500 -18.34 -27.25 60.54
N GLY A 501 -17.32 -28.11 60.54
CA GLY A 501 -17.30 -29.47 60.03
C GLY A 501 -17.90 -30.56 60.95
N PRO A 502 -17.56 -31.84 60.69
CA PRO A 502 -18.52 -32.94 60.72
C PRO A 502 -18.50 -33.77 62.01
N ALA A 503 -19.64 -34.39 62.33
CA ALA A 503 -19.69 -35.73 62.91
C ALA A 503 -21.13 -36.28 62.91
N GLY A 504 -21.36 -37.38 62.19
CA GLY A 504 -22.25 -38.44 62.67
C GLY A 504 -21.36 -39.60 63.14
N PRO A 505 -21.81 -40.38 64.14
CA PRO A 505 -22.48 -41.61 63.74
C PRO A 505 -23.79 -41.90 64.47
N ALA A 506 -24.58 -42.75 63.82
CA ALA A 506 -25.94 -43.16 64.13
C ALA A 506 -26.08 -44.09 65.34
N ILE A 507 -27.23 -44.05 66.01
CA ILE A 507 -27.90 -45.20 66.65
C ILE A 507 -29.44 -45.03 66.52
N PRO A 508 -30.22 -46.12 66.30
CA PRO A 508 -31.62 -46.08 65.88
C PRO A 508 -32.63 -46.26 67.03
N GLY A 509 -33.89 -45.87 66.79
CA GLY A 509 -35.04 -46.39 67.55
C GLY A 509 -36.15 -45.39 67.87
N ARG A 510 -37.04 -45.14 66.90
CA ARG A 510 -38.52 -45.24 66.99
C ARG A 510 -39.18 -44.63 65.76
#